data_AF-A0A359AVE4-F1
#
_entry.id   AF-A0A359AVE4-F1
#
_cell.length_a   1.000
_cell.length_b   1.000
_cell.length_c   1.000
_cell.angle_alpha   90.00
_cell.angle_beta   90.00
_cell.angle_gamma   90.00
#
_symmetry.space_group_name_H-M   'P 1'
#
loop_
_entity.id
_entity.type
_entity.pdbx_description
1 polymer ?
#
loop_
_entity_poly.entity_id
_entity_poly.type
_entity_poly.pdbx_seq_one_letter_code
_entity_poly.pdbx_strand_id
1 'polypeptide(L)'
;VRVKPEEDHDFIRRFRQDMTQQLRLGNYYLSEIQSIPANKKAFQKDNINDLQIRFFIILFLLVNIFLGITGTFWFRTQYRRGEIGVRIAVGETSKGALRLYYAEGLLLLTLAIVPVMALFAFLGKMEILHYYWEFNVWRYAIGFVVTFLLLAAMILLGIWFPAHKAVHVPPAVALREE
;
A
#
# COMPACT_ATOMS: atom_id res chain seq x y z
N VAL A 1 -25.48 -24.62 -17.80
CA VAL A 1 -26.68 -25.50 -17.72
C VAL A 1 -26.89 -25.86 -16.25
N ARG A 2 -28.13 -25.80 -15.73
CA ARG A 2 -28.44 -26.25 -14.37
C ARG A 2 -28.97 -27.69 -14.46
N VAL A 3 -28.37 -28.60 -13.70
CA VAL A 3 -28.71 -30.04 -13.71
C VAL A 3 -29.16 -30.42 -12.31
N LYS A 4 -30.16 -31.31 -12.20
CA LYS A 4 -30.62 -31.83 -10.91
C LYS A 4 -29.56 -32.78 -10.32
N PRO A 5 -29.40 -32.85 -8.99
CA PRO A 5 -28.35 -33.66 -8.36
C PRO A 5 -28.37 -35.14 -8.75
N GLU A 6 -29.57 -35.67 -9.05
CA GLU A 6 -29.81 -37.08 -9.40
C GLU A 6 -29.32 -37.45 -10.82
N GLU A 7 -29.18 -36.48 -11.73
CA GLU A 7 -28.77 -36.69 -13.13
C GLU A 7 -27.31 -36.27 -13.41
N ASP A 8 -26.59 -35.77 -12.40
CA ASP A 8 -25.24 -35.19 -12.55
C ASP A 8 -24.13 -36.25 -12.71
N HIS A 9 -24.42 -37.53 -12.46
CA HIS A 9 -23.42 -38.60 -12.41
C HIS A 9 -22.66 -38.84 -13.74
N ASP A 10 -23.26 -38.51 -14.89
CA ASP A 10 -22.65 -38.68 -16.23
C ASP A 10 -22.93 -37.49 -17.18
N PHE A 11 -23.53 -36.42 -16.66
CA PHE A 11 -23.99 -35.29 -17.48
C PHE A 11 -22.85 -34.66 -18.28
N ILE A 12 -21.68 -34.45 -17.67
CA ILE A 12 -20.51 -33.84 -18.31
C ILE A 12 -20.07 -34.63 -19.54
N ARG A 13 -20.05 -35.97 -19.44
CA ARG A 13 -19.61 -36.85 -20.52
C ARG A 13 -20.61 -36.84 -21.68
N ARG A 14 -21.91 -36.94 -21.36
CA ARG A 14 -23.00 -36.92 -22.36
C ARG A 14 -23.07 -35.56 -23.07
N PHE A 15 -23.07 -34.48 -22.30
CA PHE A 15 -23.08 -33.12 -22.84
C PHE A 15 -21.88 -32.84 -23.73
N ARG A 16 -20.68 -33.32 -23.37
CA ARG A 16 -19.49 -33.22 -24.23
C ARG A 16 -19.72 -33.94 -25.54
N GLN A 17 -20.19 -35.19 -25.51
CA GLN A 17 -20.42 -35.97 -26.73
C GLN A 17 -21.44 -35.32 -27.66
N ASP A 18 -22.56 -34.85 -27.12
CA ASP A 18 -23.66 -34.28 -27.92
C ASP A 18 -23.34 -32.88 -28.46
N MET A 19 -22.66 -32.05 -27.66
CA MET A 19 -22.47 -30.63 -27.99
C MET A 19 -21.14 -30.31 -28.66
N THR A 20 -20.17 -31.24 -28.69
CA THR A 20 -18.86 -31.00 -29.34
C THR A 20 -18.99 -30.69 -30.83
N GLN A 21 -19.96 -31.28 -31.53
CA GLN A 21 -20.18 -30.99 -32.95
C GLN A 21 -20.94 -29.68 -33.17
N GLN A 22 -21.88 -29.34 -32.29
CA GLN A 22 -22.73 -28.16 -32.43
C GLN A 22 -22.05 -26.85 -31.97
N LEU A 23 -21.08 -26.94 -31.04
CA LEU A 23 -20.40 -25.77 -30.46
C LEU A 23 -19.04 -25.45 -31.10
N ARG A 24 -18.64 -26.18 -32.16
CA ARG A 24 -17.46 -25.84 -32.96
C ARG A 24 -17.77 -24.66 -33.90
N LEU A 25 -17.73 -23.45 -33.34
CA LEU A 25 -17.78 -22.20 -34.11
C LEU A 25 -16.36 -21.84 -34.54
N GLY A 26 -15.95 -22.28 -35.74
CA GLY A 26 -14.64 -21.95 -36.31
C GLY A 26 -13.46 -22.46 -35.46
N ASN A 27 -12.67 -21.54 -34.91
CA ASN A 27 -11.48 -21.86 -34.09
C ASN A 27 -11.79 -22.07 -32.60
N TYR A 28 -13.04 -21.94 -32.16
CA TYR A 28 -13.40 -22.12 -30.77
C TYR A 28 -13.77 -23.58 -30.50
N TYR A 29 -13.08 -24.18 -29.52
CA TYR A 29 -13.29 -25.56 -29.09
C TYR A 29 -13.63 -25.58 -27.60
N LEU A 30 -14.49 -26.52 -27.22
CA LEU A 30 -14.91 -26.70 -25.84
C LEU A 30 -13.82 -27.47 -25.07
N SER A 31 -12.94 -26.74 -24.40
CA SER A 31 -11.72 -27.29 -23.77
C SER A 31 -12.04 -28.14 -22.53
N GLU A 32 -12.84 -27.61 -21.58
CA GLU A 32 -13.14 -28.30 -20.33
C GLU A 32 -14.50 -27.86 -19.74
N ILE A 33 -15.32 -28.82 -19.29
CA ILE A 33 -16.60 -28.57 -18.61
C ILE A 33 -16.39 -28.90 -17.13
N GLN A 34 -16.37 -27.88 -16.29
CA GLN A 34 -16.17 -28.05 -14.85
C GLN A 34 -17.48 -27.83 -14.09
N SER A 35 -17.77 -28.67 -13.09
CA SER A 35 -18.95 -28.53 -12.25
C SER A 35 -18.72 -27.43 -11.20
N ILE A 36 -19.63 -26.44 -11.18
CA ILE A 36 -19.59 -25.31 -10.24
C ILE A 36 -19.56 -25.74 -8.76
N PRO A 37 -20.29 -26.80 -8.29
CA PRO A 37 -20.27 -27.18 -6.88
C PRO A 37 -18.92 -27.71 -6.41
N ALA A 38 -18.21 -28.47 -7.25
CA ALA A 38 -16.89 -29.03 -6.94
C ALA A 38 -15.83 -27.93 -6.83
N ASN A 39 -15.89 -26.94 -7.72
CA ASN A 39 -14.94 -25.84 -7.75
C ASN A 39 -15.34 -24.65 -6.84
N LYS A 40 -16.53 -24.65 -6.24
CA LYS A 40 -16.99 -23.55 -5.36
C LYS A 40 -16.04 -23.31 -4.18
N LYS A 41 -15.56 -24.37 -3.53
CA LYS A 41 -14.59 -24.25 -2.43
C LYS A 41 -13.21 -23.78 -2.91
N ALA A 42 -12.79 -24.19 -4.10
CA ALA A 42 -11.51 -23.76 -4.69
C ALA A 42 -11.53 -22.28 -5.09
N PHE A 43 -12.56 -21.84 -5.82
CA PHE A 43 -12.74 -20.42 -6.20
C PHE A 43 -12.95 -19.50 -4.99
N GLN A 44 -13.67 -19.97 -3.97
CA GLN A 44 -13.90 -19.16 -2.76
C GLN A 44 -12.63 -19.06 -1.92
N LYS A 45 -11.79 -20.10 -1.90
CA LYS A 45 -10.48 -20.08 -1.23
C LYS A 45 -9.47 -19.21 -2.00
N ASP A 46 -9.51 -19.21 -3.32
CA ASP A 46 -8.64 -18.38 -4.16
C ASP A 46 -8.85 -16.88 -3.92
N ASN A 47 -10.11 -16.41 -3.87
CA ASN A 47 -10.43 -15.01 -3.58
C ASN A 47 -10.03 -14.57 -2.15
N ILE A 48 -10.18 -15.44 -1.15
CA ILE A 48 -9.78 -15.14 0.23
C ILE A 48 -8.25 -15.08 0.33
N ASN A 49 -7.56 -16.01 -0.34
CA ASN A 49 -6.10 -16.06 -0.35
C ASN A 49 -5.49 -14.86 -1.09
N ASP A 50 -6.08 -14.42 -2.21
CA ASP A 50 -5.64 -13.22 -2.93
C ASP A 50 -5.81 -11.94 -2.09
N LEU A 51 -6.94 -11.78 -1.39
CA LEU A 51 -7.13 -10.64 -0.47
C LEU A 51 -6.11 -10.64 0.68
N GLN A 52 -5.84 -11.81 1.26
CA GLN A 52 -4.85 -11.93 2.33
C GLN A 52 -3.45 -11.60 1.82
N ILE A 53 -3.04 -12.14 0.65
CA ILE A 53 -1.73 -11.86 0.05
C ILE A 53 -1.58 -10.36 -0.26
N ARG A 54 -2.60 -9.73 -0.86
CA ARG A 54 -2.57 -8.28 -1.14
C ARG A 54 -2.42 -7.46 0.14
N PHE A 55 -3.14 -7.83 1.21
CA PHE A 55 -3.01 -7.16 2.49
C PHE A 55 -1.59 -7.30 3.07
N PHE A 56 -1.00 -8.50 3.01
CA PHE A 56 0.38 -8.72 3.45
C PHE A 56 1.39 -7.90 2.66
N ILE A 57 1.23 -7.80 1.34
CA ILE A 57 2.11 -6.98 0.49
C ILE A 57 2.01 -5.51 0.86
N ILE A 58 0.78 -4.97 0.99
CA ILE A 58 0.55 -3.56 1.37
C ILE A 58 1.17 -3.29 2.74
N LEU A 59 0.94 -4.18 3.72
CA LEU A 59 1.47 -4.04 5.07
C LEU A 59 3.01 -4.06 5.07
N PHE A 60 3.62 -5.00 4.35
CA PHE A 60 5.07 -5.10 4.22
C PHE A 60 5.67 -3.82 3.61
N LEU A 61 5.05 -3.31 2.54
CA LEU A 61 5.49 -2.08 1.89
C LEU A 61 5.36 -0.87 2.81
N LEU A 62 4.26 -0.77 3.56
CA LEU A 62 4.05 0.28 4.56
C LEU A 62 5.13 0.24 5.65
N VAL A 63 5.45 -0.94 6.17
CA VAL A 63 6.52 -1.10 7.16
C VAL A 63 7.88 -0.68 6.58
N ASN A 64 8.17 -1.03 5.32
CA ASN A 64 9.41 -0.63 4.67
C ASN A 64 9.52 0.89 4.48
N ILE A 65 8.43 1.53 4.02
CA ILE A 65 8.35 2.99 3.91
C ILE A 65 8.53 3.63 5.29
N PHE A 66 7.90 3.09 6.33
CA PHE A 66 8.05 3.58 7.70
C PHE A 66 9.50 3.52 8.19
N LEU A 67 10.18 2.39 7.95
CA LEU A 67 11.60 2.20 8.28
C LEU A 67 12.49 3.17 7.48
N GLY A 68 12.20 3.38 6.19
CA GLY A 68 12.93 4.32 5.34
C GLY A 68 12.78 5.77 5.81
N ILE A 69 11.56 6.21 6.10
CA ILE A 69 11.29 7.54 6.67
C ILE A 69 11.99 7.68 8.02
N THR A 70 11.76 6.75 8.95
CA THR A 70 12.36 6.82 10.29
C THR A 70 13.88 6.81 10.23
N GLY A 71 14.48 5.97 9.37
CA GLY A 71 15.94 5.89 9.19
C GLY A 71 16.55 7.15 8.58
N THR A 72 15.91 7.72 7.55
CA THR A 72 16.37 8.97 6.92
C THR A 72 16.27 10.16 7.87
N PHE A 73 15.18 10.27 8.63
CA PHE A 73 15.02 11.30 9.66
C PHE A 73 15.99 11.10 10.83
N TRP A 74 16.21 9.85 11.28
CA TRP A 74 17.20 9.54 12.32
C TRP A 74 18.59 9.99 11.91
N PHE A 75 19.05 9.60 10.72
CA PHE A 75 20.36 9.98 10.20
C PHE A 75 20.48 11.50 10.08
N ARG A 76 19.47 12.17 9.52
CA ARG A 76 19.46 13.64 9.40
C ARG A 76 19.50 14.34 10.76
N THR A 77 18.84 13.78 11.76
CA THR A 77 18.84 14.31 13.14
C THR A 77 20.21 14.11 13.81
N GLN A 78 20.87 12.96 13.60
CA GLN A 78 22.21 12.68 14.14
C GLN A 78 23.25 13.69 13.64
N TYR A 79 23.27 13.98 12.33
CA TYR A 79 24.19 14.96 11.75
C TYR A 79 23.95 16.39 12.24
N ARG A 80 22.72 16.73 12.64
CA ARG A 80 22.35 18.06 13.14
C ARG A 80 22.42 18.19 14.67
N ARG A 81 22.86 17.15 15.40
CA ARG A 81 22.97 17.20 16.88
C ARG A 81 23.85 18.34 17.39
N GLY A 82 24.91 18.69 16.67
CA GLY A 82 25.79 19.81 17.02
C GLY A 82 25.07 21.17 17.03
N GLU A 83 24.22 21.44 16.05
CA GLU A 83 23.43 22.69 15.98
C GLU A 83 22.36 22.75 17.08
N ILE A 84 21.75 21.60 17.40
CA ILE A 84 20.77 21.49 18.49
C ILE A 84 21.42 21.75 19.84
N GLY A 85 22.63 21.22 20.08
CA GLY A 85 23.39 21.44 21.30
C GLY A 85 23.70 22.91 21.53
N VAL A 86 24.09 23.64 20.47
CA VAL A 86 24.31 25.09 20.53
C VAL A 86 23.01 25.85 20.80
N ARG A 87 21.92 25.51 20.12
CA ARG A 87 20.60 26.14 20.33
C ARG A 87 20.06 25.95 21.75
N ILE A 88 20.19 24.75 22.31
CA ILE A 88 19.79 24.46 23.69
C ILE A 88 20.68 25.21 24.68
N ALA A 89 21.99 25.31 24.44
CA ALA A 89 22.90 26.08 25.28
C ALA A 89 22.56 27.59 25.30
N VAL A 90 21.95 28.11 24.23
CA VAL A 90 21.44 29.49 24.12
C VAL A 90 20.04 29.65 24.75
N GLY A 91 19.42 28.56 25.21
CA GLY A 91 18.13 28.58 25.92
C GLY A 91 16.92 28.13 25.09
N GLU A 92 17.13 27.59 23.89
CA GLU A 92 16.02 27.12 23.04
C GLU A 92 15.40 25.84 23.62
N THR A 93 14.07 25.82 23.76
CA THR A 93 13.35 24.67 24.34
C THR A 93 13.37 23.48 23.37
N SER A 94 13.65 22.28 23.87
CA SER A 94 13.69 21.02 23.09
C SER A 94 12.39 20.70 22.32
N LYS A 95 11.24 21.26 22.74
CA LYS A 95 9.96 21.20 22.00
C LYS A 95 9.97 22.02 20.70
N GLY A 96 10.72 23.12 20.64
CA GLY A 96 10.87 23.96 19.45
C GLY A 96 11.60 23.24 18.34
N ALA A 97 12.68 22.51 18.69
CA ALA A 97 13.41 21.67 17.74
C ALA A 97 12.53 20.56 17.14
N LEU A 98 11.73 19.88 17.97
CA LEU A 98 10.79 18.85 17.48
C LEU A 98 9.73 19.42 16.52
N ARG A 99 9.18 20.60 16.82
CA ARG A 99 8.19 21.26 15.95
C ARG A 99 8.76 21.59 14.58
N LEU A 100 10.03 22.02 14.54
CA LEU A 100 10.73 22.30 13.28
C LEU A 100 10.88 21.03 12.43
N TYR A 101 11.20 19.88 13.03
CA TYR A 101 11.31 18.61 12.31
C TYR A 101 9.97 18.12 11.75
N TYR A 102 8.88 18.24 12.52
CA TYR A 102 7.55 17.95 12.00
C TYR A 102 7.17 18.86 10.84
N ALA A 103 7.49 20.15 10.92
CA ALA A 103 7.24 21.11 9.85
C ALA A 103 8.08 20.80 8.60
N GLU A 104 9.37 20.48 8.75
CA GLU A 104 10.24 20.10 7.63
C GLU A 104 9.71 18.82 6.95
N GLY A 105 9.29 17.83 7.73
CA GLY A 105 8.72 16.59 7.19
C GLY A 105 7.40 16.79 6.45
N LEU A 106 6.50 17.61 6.99
CA LEU A 106 5.25 17.96 6.30
C LEU A 106 5.51 18.79 5.04
N LEU A 107 6.48 19.71 5.07
CA LEU A 107 6.84 20.51 3.91
C LEU A 107 7.38 19.62 2.78
N LEU A 108 8.29 18.69 3.11
CA LEU A 108 8.79 17.71 2.14
C LEU A 108 7.67 16.84 1.56
N LEU A 109 6.71 16.40 2.39
CA LEU A 109 5.54 15.65 1.93
C LEU A 109 4.69 16.47 0.94
N THR A 110 4.41 17.73 1.26
CA THR A 110 3.64 18.62 0.35
C THR A 110 4.37 18.90 -0.96
N LEU A 111 5.70 19.02 -0.93
CA LEU A 111 6.50 19.21 -2.13
C LEU A 111 6.50 17.95 -3.02
N ALA A 112 6.55 16.76 -2.41
CA ALA A 112 6.50 15.49 -3.11
C ALA A 112 5.15 15.24 -3.81
N ILE A 113 4.06 15.81 -3.28
CA ILE A 113 2.72 15.68 -3.87
C ILE A 113 2.60 16.34 -5.24
N VAL A 114 3.27 17.48 -5.44
CA VAL A 114 3.18 18.27 -6.68
C VAL A 114 3.50 17.43 -7.93
N PRO A 115 4.67 16.76 -8.04
CA PRO A 115 4.97 15.92 -9.20
C PRO A 115 4.06 14.69 -9.30
N VAL A 116 3.57 14.15 -8.17
CA VAL A 116 2.64 13.00 -8.18
C VAL A 116 1.30 13.41 -8.79
N MET A 117 0.75 14.57 -8.42
CA MET A 117 -0.48 15.08 -9.04
C MET A 117 -0.31 15.32 -10.54
N ALA A 118 0.84 15.87 -10.95
CA ALA A 118 1.15 16.07 -12.37
C ALA A 118 1.22 14.73 -13.15
N LEU A 119 1.87 13.73 -12.57
CA LEU A 119 1.93 12.36 -13.12
C LEU A 119 0.54 11.74 -13.25
N PHE A 120 -0.30 11.84 -12.21
CA PHE A 120 -1.67 11.32 -12.26
C PHE A 120 -2.53 12.01 -13.31
N ALA A 121 -2.43 13.33 -13.45
CA ALA A 121 -3.12 14.08 -14.49
C ALA A 121 -2.65 13.66 -15.89
N PHE A 122 -1.34 13.42 -16.07
CA PHE A 122 -0.78 12.94 -17.32
C PHE A 122 -1.27 11.53 -17.66
N LEU A 123 -1.23 10.59 -16.71
CA LEU A 123 -1.71 9.22 -16.90
C LEU A 123 -3.22 9.17 -17.18
N GLY A 124 -4.01 10.05 -16.57
CA GLY A 124 -5.44 10.18 -16.86
C GLY A 124 -5.72 10.62 -18.30
N LYS A 125 -4.92 11.56 -18.83
CA LYS A 125 -5.03 12.01 -20.24
C LYS A 125 -4.64 10.93 -21.25
N MET A 126 -3.73 10.03 -20.88
CA MET A 126 -3.27 8.94 -21.76
C MET A 126 -4.26 7.77 -21.83
N GLU A 127 -5.41 7.86 -21.16
CA GLU A 127 -6.46 6.82 -21.07
C GLU A 127 -5.97 5.45 -20.57
N ILE A 128 -4.74 5.34 -20.07
CA ILE A 128 -4.16 4.09 -19.55
C ILE A 128 -5.02 3.54 -18.40
N LEU A 129 -5.64 4.43 -17.62
CA LEU A 129 -6.50 4.03 -16.50
C LEU A 129 -7.91 3.56 -16.94
N HIS A 130 -8.38 3.90 -18.14
CA HIS A 130 -9.70 3.50 -18.64
C HIS A 130 -9.82 2.01 -18.93
N TYR A 131 -8.69 1.31 -19.17
CA TYR A 131 -8.70 -0.12 -19.45
C TYR A 131 -9.22 -0.97 -18.29
N TYR A 132 -9.09 -0.49 -17.04
CA TYR A 132 -9.53 -1.22 -15.85
C TYR A 132 -10.76 -0.60 -15.17
N TRP A 133 -10.98 0.72 -15.24
CA TRP A 133 -12.10 1.39 -14.57
C TRP A 133 -12.42 2.76 -15.18
N GLU A 134 -13.69 3.18 -15.10
CA GLU A 134 -14.11 4.53 -15.48
C GLU A 134 -13.41 5.62 -14.64
N PHE A 135 -12.88 6.63 -15.31
CA PHE A 135 -12.16 7.73 -14.68
C PHE A 135 -13.11 8.61 -13.85
N ASN A 136 -13.10 8.43 -12.53
CA ASN A 136 -13.89 9.24 -11.59
C ASN A 136 -12.99 10.16 -10.76
N VAL A 137 -13.04 11.48 -11.03
CA VAL A 137 -12.21 12.50 -10.35
C VAL A 137 -12.35 12.44 -8.83
N TRP A 138 -13.58 12.26 -8.32
CA TRP A 138 -13.83 12.16 -6.88
C TRP A 138 -13.12 10.98 -6.22
N ARG A 139 -13.06 9.84 -6.89
CA ARG A 139 -12.40 8.64 -6.35
C ARG A 139 -10.88 8.84 -6.25
N TYR A 140 -10.27 9.47 -7.26
CA TYR A 140 -8.85 9.81 -7.22
C TYR A 140 -8.55 10.85 -6.15
N ALA A 141 -9.38 11.89 -6.02
CA ALA A 141 -9.23 12.90 -4.97
C ALA A 141 -9.27 12.27 -3.57
N ILE A 142 -10.25 11.39 -3.30
CA ILE A 142 -10.35 10.66 -2.03
C ILE A 142 -9.11 9.78 -1.81
N GLY A 143 -8.69 9.02 -2.82
CA GLY A 143 -7.48 8.18 -2.72
C GLY A 143 -6.23 9.00 -2.41
N PHE A 144 -6.10 10.19 -3.00
CA PHE A 144 -5.00 11.10 -2.77
C PHE A 144 -4.99 11.63 -1.33
N VAL A 145 -6.16 12.07 -0.84
CA VAL A 145 -6.34 12.55 0.53
C VAL A 145 -6.02 11.44 1.53
N VAL A 146 -6.53 10.23 1.32
CA VAL A 146 -6.27 9.09 2.20
C VAL A 146 -4.78 8.76 2.23
N THR A 147 -4.13 8.71 1.07
CA THR A 147 -2.68 8.44 0.98
C THR A 147 -1.85 9.52 1.67
N PHE A 148 -2.23 10.80 1.47
CA PHE A 148 -1.57 11.92 2.13
C PHE A 148 -1.68 11.83 3.65
N LEU A 149 -2.88 11.58 4.17
CA LEU A 149 -3.11 11.46 5.62
C LEU A 149 -2.35 10.26 6.20
N LEU A 150 -2.30 9.14 5.48
CA LEU A 150 -1.58 7.95 5.90
C LEU A 150 -0.06 8.24 5.99
N LEU A 151 0.52 8.85 4.95
CA LEU A 151 1.94 9.23 4.95
C LEU A 151 2.25 10.31 6.00
N ALA A 152 1.38 11.30 6.17
CA ALA A 152 1.52 12.31 7.22
C ALA A 152 1.53 11.66 8.62
N ALA A 153 0.59 10.74 8.88
CA ALA A 153 0.55 9.97 10.12
C ALA A 153 1.83 9.14 10.32
N MET A 154 2.36 8.51 9.27
CA MET A 154 3.62 7.77 9.33
C MET A 154 4.82 8.66 9.65
N ILE A 155 4.89 9.87 9.09
CA ILE A 155 5.94 10.85 9.42
C ILE A 155 5.82 11.28 10.88
N LEU A 156 4.59 11.57 11.34
CA LEU A 156 4.34 11.94 12.73
C LEU A 156 4.77 10.82 13.69
N LEU A 157 4.38 9.58 13.41
CA LEU A 157 4.77 8.40 14.20
C LEU A 157 6.28 8.09 14.10
N GLY A 158 6.87 8.28 12.91
CA GLY A 158 8.28 8.03 12.65
C GLY A 158 9.22 9.06 13.27
N ILE A 159 8.73 10.28 13.57
CA ILE A 159 9.46 11.28 14.37
C ILE A 159 9.16 11.10 15.86
N TRP A 160 7.95 10.67 16.22
CA TRP A 160 7.60 10.32 17.61
C TRP A 160 8.45 9.16 18.13
N PHE A 161 8.67 8.13 17.32
CA PHE A 161 9.44 6.94 17.69
C PHE A 161 10.88 7.26 18.16
N PRO A 162 11.71 8.03 17.43
CA PRO A 162 13.04 8.43 17.87
C PRO A 162 12.99 9.50 18.95
N ALA A 163 12.00 10.40 18.97
CA ALA A 163 11.83 11.35 20.07
C ALA A 163 11.57 10.62 21.40
N HIS A 164 10.74 9.58 21.38
CA HIS A 164 10.46 8.77 22.57
C HIS A 164 11.64 7.88 22.97
N LYS A 165 12.39 7.34 21.98
CA LYS A 165 13.66 6.64 22.24
C LYS A 165 14.73 7.57 22.82
N ALA A 166 14.88 8.80 22.31
CA ALA A 166 15.85 9.78 22.80
C ALA A 166 15.56 10.21 24.25
N VAL A 167 14.29 10.14 24.68
CA VAL A 167 13.88 10.40 26.09
C VAL A 167 14.14 9.19 27.01
N HIS A 168 14.21 7.97 26.48
CA HIS A 168 14.46 6.74 27.25
C HIS A 168 15.89 6.22 27.19
N VAL A 169 16.79 6.83 26.41
CA VAL A 169 18.22 6.57 26.54
C VAL A 169 18.73 7.38 27.74
N PRO A 170 19.21 6.74 28.82
CA PRO A 170 19.74 7.44 29.97
C PRO A 170 20.88 8.38 29.54
N PRO A 171 20.89 9.64 30.02
CA PRO A 171 21.87 10.66 29.63
C PRO A 171 23.33 10.32 30.01
N ALA A 172 23.57 9.21 30.70
CA ALA A 172 24.89 8.75 31.12
C ALA A 172 25.73 8.11 29.99
N VAL A 173 25.14 7.78 28.83
CA VAL A 173 25.89 7.17 27.70
C VAL A 173 26.39 8.24 26.71
N ALA A 174 25.81 9.43 26.69
CA ALA A 174 26.20 10.51 25.78
C ALA A 174 27.50 11.24 26.20
N LEU A 175 28.04 10.96 27.39
CA LEU A 175 29.23 11.62 27.94
C LEU A 175 30.48 10.71 27.99
N ARG A 176 30.42 9.50 27.42
CA ARG A 176 31.51 8.52 27.46
C ARG A 176 32.17 8.26 26.11
N GLU A 177 31.80 9.04 25.09
CA GLU A 177 32.47 9.06 23.78
C GLU A 177 33.22 10.37 23.52
N GLU A 178 33.50 11.14 24.57
CA GLU A 178 34.64 12.05 24.62
C GLU A 178 35.76 11.44 25.46
#